data_AF-K0VYM2-F1
#
_entry.id   AF-K0VYM2-F1
#
_cell.length_a   1.000
_cell.length_b   1.000
_cell.length_c   1.000
_cell.angle_alpha   90.00
_cell.angle_beta   90.00
_cell.angle_gamma   90.00
#
_symmetry.space_group_name_H-M   'P 1'
#
loop_
_entity.id
_entity.type
_entity.pdbx_description
1 polymer ?
#
loop_
_entity_poly.entity_id
_entity_poly.type
_entity_poly.pdbx_seq_one_letter_code
_entity_poly.pdbx_strand_id
1 'polypeptide(L)'
;MDATYLKVRRGGRIVSVAVIIAVGVNNDGRREVLGMEVGTSEAEPIWTEFLRRLTRRGLRGVKLVVSDAHEGIKAAVSKVLNATWQRCRVHFMRNVLAHAGKSGRRVVSAFIATAFAQETPEAASRTMAQCRRSNQAESAEACHHHGRR
;
A
#
# COMPACT_ATOMS: atom_id res chain seq x y z
N MET A 1 -5.26 -4.15 -2.83
CA MET A 1 -4.68 -4.10 -4.18
C MET A 1 -3.18 -3.99 -4.05
N ASP A 2 -2.45 -4.70 -4.89
CA ASP A 2 -1.01 -4.76 -4.84
C ASP A 2 -0.42 -4.86 -6.24
N ALA A 3 0.87 -4.55 -6.36
CA ALA A 3 1.65 -4.77 -7.56
C ALA A 3 2.99 -5.41 -7.21
N THR A 4 3.42 -6.36 -8.03
CA THR A 4 4.74 -6.98 -7.91
C THR A 4 5.47 -6.96 -9.24
N TYR A 5 6.78 -6.76 -9.23
CA TYR A 5 7.57 -6.76 -10.45
C TYR A 5 8.12 -8.15 -10.73
N LEU A 6 7.81 -8.68 -11.90
CA LEU A 6 8.35 -9.93 -12.39
C LEU A 6 9.31 -9.69 -13.55
N LYS A 7 10.38 -10.49 -13.60
CA LYS A 7 11.28 -10.56 -14.76
C LYS A 7 10.71 -11.54 -15.77
N VAL A 8 10.40 -11.05 -16.97
CA VAL A 8 9.81 -11.86 -18.04
C VAL A 8 10.61 -11.71 -19.33
N ARG A 9 10.61 -12.74 -20.18
CA ARG A 9 11.24 -12.67 -21.50
C ARG A 9 10.25 -12.09 -22.52
N ARG A 10 10.59 -10.95 -23.13
CA ARG A 10 9.85 -10.31 -24.23
C ARG A 10 10.82 -9.85 -25.32
N GLY A 11 10.53 -10.16 -26.58
CA GLY A 11 11.37 -9.74 -27.72
C GLY A 11 12.84 -10.17 -27.59
N GLY A 12 13.09 -11.38 -27.07
CA GLY A 12 14.45 -11.90 -26.86
C GLY A 12 15.21 -11.31 -25.67
N ARG A 13 14.62 -10.40 -24.88
CA ARG A 13 15.27 -9.74 -23.72
C ARG A 13 14.49 -9.99 -22.43
N ILE A 14 15.18 -9.92 -21.30
CA ILE A 14 14.52 -9.96 -19.98
C ILE A 14 14.13 -8.54 -19.60
N VAL A 15 12.83 -8.30 -19.37
CA VAL A 15 12.28 -7.01 -18.96
C VAL A 15 11.54 -7.12 -17.63
N SER A 16 11.49 -6.03 -16.87
CA SER A 16 10.65 -5.93 -15.67
C SER A 16 9.23 -5.53 -16.08
N VAL A 17 8.22 -6.26 -15.62
CA VAL A 17 6.81 -5.91 -15.81
C VAL A 17 6.10 -5.83 -14.46
N ALA A 18 5.13 -4.94 -14.33
CA ALA A 18 4.30 -4.85 -13.15
C ALA A 18 3.13 -5.83 -13.27
N VAL A 19 2.97 -6.72 -12.30
CA VAL A 19 1.80 -7.59 -12.17
C VAL A 19 0.90 -6.99 -11.10
N ILE A 20 -0.24 -6.47 -11.52
CA ILE A 20 -1.25 -5.84 -10.69
C ILE A 20 -2.28 -6.90 -10.27
N ILE A 21 -2.66 -6.91 -9.00
CA ILE A 21 -3.70 -7.79 -8.47
C ILE A 21 -4.69 -7.06 -7.56
N ALA A 22 -5.97 -7.39 -7.75
CA ALA A 22 -7.05 -7.02 -6.84
C ALA A 22 -7.61 -8.26 -6.15
N VAL A 23 -7.56 -8.26 -4.82
CA VAL A 23 -8.26 -9.22 -3.97
C VAL A 23 -9.34 -8.44 -3.21
N GLY A 24 -10.57 -8.94 -3.27
CA GLY A 24 -11.73 -8.40 -2.59
C GLY A 24 -12.12 -9.26 -1.39
N VAL A 25 -12.84 -8.65 -0.45
CA VAL A 25 -13.61 -9.36 0.58
C VAL A 25 -15.07 -9.05 0.33
N ASN A 26 -15.88 -10.08 0.12
CA ASN A 26 -17.31 -9.91 -0.14
C ASN A 26 -18.12 -9.79 1.16
N ASN A 27 -19.44 -9.63 1.04
CA ASN A 27 -20.34 -9.47 2.19
C ASN A 27 -20.39 -10.71 3.11
N ASP A 28 -20.00 -11.88 2.61
CA ASP A 28 -19.90 -13.11 3.39
C ASP A 28 -18.53 -13.24 4.09
N GLY A 29 -17.67 -12.22 3.99
CA GLY A 29 -16.32 -12.23 4.55
C GLY A 29 -15.33 -13.09 3.76
N ARG A 30 -15.70 -13.58 2.58
CA ARG A 30 -14.83 -14.45 1.77
C ARG A 30 -13.88 -13.61 0.92
N ARG A 31 -12.63 -14.05 0.84
CA ARG A 31 -11.62 -13.46 -0.02
C ARG A 31 -11.70 -14.06 -1.42
N GLU A 32 -11.63 -13.20 -2.42
CA GLU A 32 -11.66 -13.61 -3.82
C GLU A 32 -10.72 -12.74 -4.68
N VAL A 33 -10.09 -13.36 -5.67
CA VAL A 33 -9.30 -12.63 -6.66
C VAL A 33 -10.27 -11.99 -7.65
N LEU A 34 -10.40 -10.67 -7.58
CA LEU A 34 -11.27 -9.91 -8.47
C LEU A 34 -10.67 -9.78 -9.87
N GLY A 35 -9.34 -9.68 -9.96
CA GLY A 35 -8.63 -9.65 -11.23
C GLY A 35 -7.12 -9.49 -11.07
N MET A 36 -6.43 -9.77 -12.17
CA MET A 36 -4.98 -9.62 -12.32
C MET A 36 -4.67 -9.10 -13.72
N GLU A 37 -3.68 -8.23 -13.84
CA GLU A 37 -3.24 -7.69 -15.13
C GLU A 37 -1.73 -7.46 -15.13
N VAL A 38 -1.10 -7.67 -16.29
CA VAL A 38 0.32 -7.36 -16.50
C VAL A 38 0.41 -5.98 -17.15
N GLY A 39 0.84 -5.00 -16.38
CA GLY A 39 1.10 -3.63 -16.81
C GLY A 39 2.57 -3.39 -17.17
N THR A 40 2.80 -2.32 -17.92
CA THR A 40 4.17 -1.82 -18.21
C THR A 40 4.77 -1.04 -17.03
N SER A 41 3.93 -0.52 -16.13
CA SER A 41 4.31 0.22 -14.93
C SER A 41 3.12 0.31 -13.96
N GLU A 42 3.32 0.99 -12.83
CA GLU A 42 2.27 1.37 -11.87
C GLU A 42 1.74 2.79 -12.09
N ALA A 43 1.84 3.31 -13.32
CA ALA A 43 1.31 4.63 -13.67
C ALA A 43 -0.22 4.66 -13.56
N GLU A 44 -0.78 5.84 -13.27
CA GLU A 44 -2.22 6.02 -13.11
C GLU A 44 -3.06 5.47 -14.28
N PRO A 45 -2.73 5.69 -15.57
CA PRO A 45 -3.55 5.17 -16.66
C PRO A 45 -3.70 3.65 -16.64
N ILE A 46 -2.66 2.92 -16.22
CA ILE A 46 -2.69 1.46 -16.10
C ILE A 46 -3.65 1.03 -14.98
N TRP A 47 -3.58 1.67 -13.82
CA TRP A 47 -4.49 1.42 -12.71
C TRP A 47 -5.94 1.80 -13.05
N THR A 48 -6.14 2.94 -13.70
CA THR A 48 -7.46 3.42 -14.13
C THR A 48 -8.11 2.42 -15.08
N GLU A 49 -7.37 1.90 -16.07
CA GLU A 49 -7.92 0.91 -16.99
C GLU A 49 -8.22 -0.41 -16.27
N PHE A 50 -7.32 -0.89 -15.42
CA PHE A 50 -7.55 -2.09 -14.61
C PHE A 50 -8.83 -1.98 -13.76
N LEU A 51 -9.01 -0.86 -13.05
CA LEU A 51 -10.22 -0.61 -12.25
C LEU A 51 -11.47 -0.52 -13.13
N ARG A 52 -11.40 0.14 -14.30
CA ARG A 52 -12.52 0.20 -15.25
C ARG A 52 -12.90 -1.17 -15.79
N ARG A 53 -11.94 -2.08 -16.00
CA ARG A 53 -12.24 -3.47 -16.38
C ARG A 53 -13.01 -4.19 -15.29
N LEU A 54 -12.63 -4.00 -14.02
CA LEU A 54 -13.36 -4.59 -12.90
C LEU A 54 -14.79 -4.02 -12.81
N THR A 55 -14.97 -2.70 -12.95
CA THR A 55 -16.30 -2.11 -12.94
C THR A 55 -17.14 -2.53 -14.16
N ARG A 56 -16.56 -2.66 -15.36
CA ARG A 56 -17.31 -3.20 -16.52
C ARG A 56 -17.78 -4.64 -16.30
N ARG A 57 -17.04 -5.44 -15.53
CA ARG A 57 -17.43 -6.80 -15.12
C ARG A 57 -18.47 -6.86 -14.00
N GLY A 58 -18.91 -5.71 -13.47
CA GLY A 58 -19.96 -5.64 -12.45
C GLY A 58 -19.46 -5.32 -11.04
N LEU A 59 -18.17 -5.02 -10.83
CA LEU A 59 -17.71 -4.58 -9.51
C LEU A 59 -18.41 -3.26 -9.12
N ARG A 60 -19.21 -3.31 -8.05
CA ARG A 60 -19.99 -2.18 -7.52
C ARG A 60 -19.92 -2.17 -5.99
N GLY A 61 -20.25 -1.04 -5.39
CA GLY A 61 -20.41 -0.94 -3.93
C GLY A 61 -19.12 -1.03 -3.11
N VAL A 62 -17.94 -0.87 -3.73
CA VAL A 62 -16.65 -0.89 -3.02
C VAL A 62 -16.64 0.21 -1.96
N LYS A 63 -16.44 -0.16 -0.69
CA LYS A 63 -16.41 0.78 0.44
C LYS A 63 -15.01 1.24 0.81
N LEU A 64 -14.05 0.34 0.71
CA LEU A 64 -12.67 0.55 1.12
C LEU A 64 -11.72 -0.03 0.09
N VAL A 65 -10.73 0.76 -0.33
CA VAL A 65 -9.58 0.28 -1.10
C VAL A 65 -8.33 0.41 -0.25
N VAL A 66 -7.64 -0.72 -0.06
CA VAL A 66 -6.36 -0.78 0.64
C VAL A 66 -5.23 -1.07 -0.36
N SER A 67 -4.23 -0.19 -0.44
CA SER A 67 -3.04 -0.36 -1.30
C SER A 67 -1.81 0.28 -0.69
N ASP A 68 -0.61 0.12 -1.27
CA ASP A 68 0.49 1.05 -0.93
C ASP A 68 0.15 2.49 -1.38
N ALA A 69 0.92 3.45 -0.89
CA ALA A 69 0.78 4.89 -1.16
C ALA A 69 1.34 5.31 -2.53
N HIS A 70 1.41 4.40 -3.51
CA HIS A 70 1.82 4.75 -4.86
C HIS A 70 0.80 5.73 -5.48
N GLU A 71 1.27 6.85 -6.04
CA GLU A 71 0.37 7.93 -6.49
C GLU A 71 -0.56 7.48 -7.63
N GLY A 72 -0.09 6.55 -8.47
CA GLY A 72 -0.87 6.00 -9.58
C GLY A 72 -2.18 5.34 -9.15
N ILE A 73 -2.15 4.48 -8.11
CA ILE A 73 -3.36 3.82 -7.61
C ILE A 73 -4.26 4.78 -6.84
N LYS A 74 -3.70 5.70 -6.05
CA LYS A 74 -4.48 6.71 -5.33
C LYS A 74 -5.31 7.55 -6.30
N ALA A 75 -4.67 8.06 -7.35
CA ALA A 75 -5.35 8.85 -8.37
C ALA A 75 -6.38 8.03 -9.16
N ALA A 76 -6.08 6.78 -9.51
CA ALA A 76 -7.02 5.89 -10.20
C ALA A 76 -8.25 5.54 -9.36
N VAL A 77 -8.06 5.26 -8.05
CA VAL A 77 -9.16 4.97 -7.12
C VAL A 77 -10.11 6.17 -7.04
N SER A 78 -9.58 7.38 -6.81
CA SER A 78 -10.39 8.60 -6.75
C SER A 78 -11.13 8.91 -8.05
N LYS A 79 -10.62 8.45 -9.19
CA LYS A 79 -11.25 8.65 -10.51
C LYS A 79 -12.34 7.63 -10.83
N VAL A 80 -12.18 6.38 -10.40
CA VAL A 80 -13.02 5.25 -10.88
C VAL A 80 -13.99 4.75 -9.81
N LEU A 81 -13.65 4.86 -8.54
CA LEU A 81 -14.39 4.29 -7.42
C LEU A 81 -14.80 5.38 -6.42
N ASN A 82 -16.04 5.32 -5.95
CA ASN A 82 -16.47 6.11 -4.79
C ASN A 82 -16.21 5.32 -3.50
N ALA A 83 -14.94 5.18 -3.13
CA ALA A 83 -14.48 4.39 -1.99
C ALA A 83 -13.49 5.16 -1.14
N THR A 84 -13.48 4.91 0.18
CA THR A 84 -12.41 5.39 1.04
C THR A 84 -11.11 4.69 0.65
N TRP A 85 -10.02 5.45 0.50
CA TRP A 85 -8.70 4.90 0.33
C TRP A 85 -7.96 4.84 1.68
N GLN A 86 -7.29 3.72 1.95
CA GLN A 86 -6.43 3.57 3.12
C GLN A 86 -5.09 2.97 2.69
N ARG A 87 -4.00 3.52 3.21
CA ARG A 87 -2.68 2.91 3.06
C ARG A 87 -2.63 1.53 3.74
N CYS A 88 -2.04 0.57 3.06
CA CYS A 88 -1.80 -0.77 3.57
C CYS A 88 -0.77 -0.71 4.72
N ARG A 89 -1.17 -1.16 5.91
CA ARG A 89 -0.29 -1.22 7.09
C ARG A 89 0.93 -2.12 6.88
N VAL A 90 0.79 -3.19 6.08
CA VAL A 90 1.89 -4.11 5.75
C VAL A 90 2.94 -3.41 4.88
N HIS A 91 2.51 -2.72 3.81
CA HIS A 91 3.42 -1.95 2.96
C HIS A 91 4.05 -0.79 3.72
N PHE A 92 3.26 -0.07 4.53
CA PHE A 92 3.79 0.97 5.40
C PHE A 92 4.92 0.44 6.31
N MET A 93 4.68 -0.66 7.03
CA MET A 93 5.69 -1.27 7.90
C MET A 93 6.93 -1.69 7.10
N ARG A 94 6.76 -2.37 5.96
CA ARG A 94 7.89 -2.78 5.11
C ARG A 94 8.72 -1.57 4.67
N ASN A 95 8.06 -0.51 4.21
CA ASN A 95 8.75 0.66 3.72
C ASN A 95 9.47 1.41 4.85
N VAL A 96 8.88 1.51 6.04
CA VAL A 96 9.55 2.09 7.20
C VAL A 96 10.76 1.24 7.60
N LEU A 97 10.61 -0.08 7.73
CA LEU A 97 11.71 -0.96 8.14
C LEU A 97 12.85 -1.08 7.11
N ALA A 98 12.57 -0.79 5.83
CA ALA A 98 13.61 -0.70 4.80
C ALA A 98 14.60 0.44 5.06
N HIS A 99 14.15 1.51 5.73
CA HIS A 99 14.97 2.67 6.09
C HIS A 99 15.49 2.61 7.53
N ALA A 100 14.93 1.73 8.36
CA ALA A 100 15.46 1.47 9.69
C ALA A 100 16.69 0.55 9.62
N GLY A 101 17.80 0.97 10.23
CA GLY A 101 18.98 0.13 10.35
C GLY A 101 18.76 -1.07 11.29
N LYS A 102 19.66 -2.04 11.22
CA LYS A 102 19.45 -3.40 11.76
C LYS A 102 19.11 -3.41 13.25
N SER A 103 19.77 -2.58 14.05
CA SER A 103 19.58 -2.48 15.50
C SER A 103 18.24 -1.81 15.86
N GLY A 104 17.71 -0.93 15.01
CA GLY A 104 16.49 -0.18 15.29
C GLY A 104 15.19 -0.83 14.85
N ARG A 105 15.23 -1.82 13.95
CA ARG A 105 14.03 -2.48 13.40
C ARG A 105 13.07 -3.00 14.46
N ARG A 106 13.59 -3.61 15.53
CA ARG A 106 12.75 -4.16 16.63
C ARG A 106 12.00 -3.06 17.37
N VAL A 107 12.69 -1.95 17.66
CA VAL A 107 12.12 -0.80 18.38
C VAL A 107 11.08 -0.09 17.50
N VAL A 108 11.43 0.20 16.24
CA VAL A 108 10.53 0.85 15.28
C VAL A 108 9.27 0.01 15.04
N SER A 109 9.41 -1.30 14.87
CA SER A 109 8.27 -2.21 14.69
C SER A 109 7.33 -2.18 15.90
N ALA A 110 7.87 -2.19 17.12
CA ALA A 110 7.07 -2.13 18.35
C ALA A 110 6.31 -0.80 18.49
N PHE A 111 6.95 0.34 18.18
CA PHE A 111 6.27 1.63 18.19
C PHE A 111 5.13 1.71 17.18
N ILE A 112 5.35 1.24 15.95
CA ILE A 112 4.32 1.26 14.90
C ILE A 112 3.17 0.32 15.26
N ALA A 113 3.45 -0.86 15.80
CA ALA A 113 2.42 -1.77 16.30
C ALA A 113 1.59 -1.10 17.41
N THR A 114 2.26 -0.41 18.34
CA THR A 114 1.60 0.35 19.42
C THR A 114 0.73 1.47 18.87
N ALA A 115 1.21 2.20 17.85
CA ALA A 115 0.46 3.26 17.20
C ALA A 115 -0.81 2.73 16.50
N PHE A 116 -0.73 1.55 15.87
CA PHE A 116 -1.88 0.91 15.22
C PHE A 116 -2.92 0.33 16.19
N ALA A 117 -2.54 0.13 17.45
CA ALA A 117 -3.42 -0.31 18.52
C ALA A 117 -4.11 0.84 19.26
N GLN A 118 -3.76 2.11 18.97
CA GLN A 118 -4.40 3.25 19.61
C GLN A 118 -5.84 3.43 19.11
N GLU A 119 -6.73 3.81 20.03
CA GLU A 119 -8.15 4.02 19.74
C GLU A 119 -8.42 5.35 19.02
N THR A 120 -7.53 6.35 19.18
CA THR A 120 -7.71 7.68 18.57
C THR A 120 -6.54 8.07 17.65
N PRO A 121 -6.81 8.84 16.59
CA PRO A 121 -5.77 9.37 15.71
C PRO A 121 -4.72 10.22 16.45
N GLU A 122 -5.13 10.97 17.48
CA GLU A 122 -4.23 11.82 18.27
C GLU A 122 -3.27 10.96 19.11
N ALA A 123 -3.77 9.89 19.73
CA ALA A 123 -2.96 8.95 20.48
C ALA A 123 -1.97 8.18 19.58
N ALA A 124 -2.43 7.75 18.39
CA ALA A 124 -1.57 7.16 17.37
C ALA A 124 -0.46 8.15 16.94
N SER A 125 -0.82 9.41 16.68
CA SER A 125 0.11 10.46 16.28
C SER A 125 1.14 10.78 17.36
N ARG A 126 0.73 10.81 18.64
CA ARG A 126 1.66 10.96 19.78
C ARG A 126 2.66 9.82 19.85
N THR A 127 2.20 8.57 19.69
CA THR A 127 3.05 7.38 19.68
C THR A 127 4.05 7.41 18.51
N MET A 128 3.59 7.76 17.30
CA MET A 128 4.46 7.93 16.14
C MET A 128 5.48 9.06 16.33
N ALA A 129 5.10 10.15 17.01
CA ALA A 129 6.02 11.23 17.33
C ALA A 129 7.06 10.82 18.38
N GLN A 130 6.70 9.96 19.34
CA GLN A 130 7.67 9.37 20.29
C GLN A 130 8.69 8.50 19.55
N CYS A 131 8.24 7.64 18.63
CA CYS A 131 9.12 6.83 17.79
C CYS A 131 10.16 7.65 17.01
N ARG A 132 9.78 8.85 16.54
CA ARG A 132 10.68 9.77 15.84
C ARG A 132 11.70 10.44 16.77
N ARG A 133 11.36 10.62 18.04
CA ARG A 133 12.21 11.28 19.05
C ARG A 133 13.13 10.32 19.78
N SER A 134 12.81 9.03 19.84
CA SER A 134 13.74 8.01 20.33
C SER A 134 14.94 7.95 19.39
N ASN A 135 16.02 8.63 19.77
CA ASN A 135 17.30 8.83 19.09
C ASN A 135 18.03 7.52 18.73
N GLN A 136 17.46 6.73 17.84
CA GLN A 136 18.18 5.83 16.96
C GLN A 136 18.21 6.54 15.61
N ALA A 137 19.36 7.14 15.26
CA ALA A 137 19.51 8.05 14.12
C ALA A 137 19.00 7.50 12.77
N GLU A 138 18.85 6.18 12.64
CA GLU A 138 18.31 5.50 11.45
C GLU A 138 16.76 5.36 11.45
N SER A 139 16.08 5.63 12.57
CA SER A 139 14.65 5.34 12.76
C SER A 139 13.73 6.54 12.45
N ALA A 140 14.24 7.76 12.63
CA ALA A 140 13.45 8.99 12.48
C ALA A 140 13.12 9.30 11.01
N GLU A 141 14.07 9.05 10.10
CA GLU A 141 13.92 9.31 8.66
C GLU A 141 12.87 8.36 8.02
N ALA A 142 12.89 7.10 8.45
CA ALA A 142 11.94 6.07 8.08
C ALA A 142 10.48 6.43 8.42
N CYS A 143 10.22 6.89 9.65
CA CYS A 143 8.89 7.31 10.10
C CYS A 143 8.47 8.70 9.57
N HIS A 144 9.41 9.54 9.15
CA HIS A 144 9.14 10.88 8.61
C HIS A 144 8.70 10.81 7.14
N HIS A 145 9.45 10.08 6.31
CA HIS A 145 9.19 10.00 4.86
C HIS A 145 7.84 9.33 4.54
N HIS A 146 7.37 8.45 5.43
CA HIS A 146 6.19 7.62 5.19
C HIS A 146 4.95 8.03 6.01
N GLY A 147 5.11 8.88 7.03
CA GLY A 147 4.02 9.26 7.95
C GLY A 147 3.31 10.58 7.62
N ARG A 148 3.59 11.22 6.48
CA ARG A 148 2.97 12.49 6.04
C ARG A 148 2.08 12.35 4.79
N ARG A 149 1.79 11.14 4.31
CA ARG A 149 1.02 10.89 3.07
C ARG A 149 0.02 9.77 3.23
#